data_AF-A0AAW2S557-F1
#
_entry.id   AF-A0AAW2S557-F1
#
_cell.length_a   1.000
_cell.length_b   1.000
_cell.length_c   1.000
_cell.angle_alpha   90.00
_cell.angle_beta   90.00
_cell.angle_gamma   90.00
#
_symmetry.space_group_name_H-M   'P 1'
#
loop_
_entity.id
_entity.type
_entity.pdbx_description
1 polymer ?
#
loop_
_entity_poly.entity_id
_entity_poly.type
_entity_poly.pdbx_seq_one_letter_code
_entity_poly.pdbx_strand_id
1 'polypeptide(L)' 'MLRMKDVNAVLDRHVKYATTQECFGTKMTKGSSVHEHGIKMLSLVEKLEDQDAFPSGKARGSSS' A
#
# COMPACT_ATOMS: atom_id res chain seq x y z
N MET A 1 -21.11 19.33 0.49
CA MET A 1 -21.33 17.89 0.16
C MET A 1 -19.99 17.32 -0.29
N LEU A 2 -19.41 16.41 0.46
CA LEU A 2 -18.09 15.83 0.16
C LEU A 2 -18.23 14.88 -1.04
N ARG A 3 -17.41 15.04 -2.09
CA ARG A 3 -17.52 14.16 -3.27
C ARG A 3 -16.86 12.82 -2.93
N MET A 4 -17.45 11.72 -3.39
CA MET A 4 -16.92 10.36 -3.13
C MET A 4 -15.48 10.19 -3.62
N LYS A 5 -15.07 10.96 -4.65
CA LYS A 5 -13.69 11.03 -5.12
C LYS A 5 -12.71 11.59 -4.09
N ASP A 6 -13.14 12.57 -3.30
CA ASP A 6 -12.31 13.19 -2.26
C ASP A 6 -12.11 12.24 -1.08
N VAL A 7 -13.15 11.47 -0.73
CA VAL A 7 -13.08 10.43 0.31
C VAL A 7 -12.10 9.32 -0.10
N ASN A 8 -12.17 8.85 -1.35
CA ASN A 8 -11.26 7.83 -1.85
C ASN A 8 -9.80 8.31 -1.90
N ALA A 9 -9.57 9.58 -2.27
CA ALA A 9 -8.21 10.15 -2.28
C ALA A 9 -7.63 10.30 -0.88
N VAL A 10 -8.44 10.67 0.11
CA VAL A 10 -8.03 10.75 1.51
C VAL A 10 -7.74 9.36 2.08
N LEU A 11 -8.59 8.37 1.74
CA LEU A 11 -8.38 6.98 2.14
C LEU A 11 -7.10 6.41 1.55
N ASP A 12 -6.84 6.60 0.25
CA ASP A 12 -5.62 6.15 -0.42
C ASP A 12 -4.36 6.73 0.25
N ARG A 13 -4.36 8.04 0.52
CA ARG A 13 -3.26 8.70 1.25
C ARG A 13 -3.06 8.13 2.65
N HIS A 14 -4.13 7.87 3.38
CA HIS A 14 -4.05 7.32 4.73
C HIS A 14 -3.48 5.89 4.71
N VAL A 15 -3.91 5.08 3.76
CA VAL A 15 -3.41 3.71 3.58
C VAL A 15 -1.92 3.74 3.20
N LYS A 16 -1.51 4.59 2.24
CA LYS A 16 -0.10 4.78 1.88
C LYS A 16 0.76 5.17 3.08
N TYR A 17 0.28 6.15 3.85
CA TYR A 17 0.97 6.63 5.04
C TYR A 17 1.12 5.53 6.11
N ALA A 18 0.05 4.78 6.39
CA ALA A 18 0.07 3.69 7.36
C ALA A 18 1.04 2.58 6.95
N THR A 19 1.00 2.13 5.68
CA THR A 19 1.92 1.11 5.16
C THR A 19 3.37 1.59 5.18
N THR A 20 3.61 2.87 4.87
CA THR A 20 4.95 3.48 4.93
C THR A 20 5.47 3.49 6.36
N GLN A 21 4.62 3.88 7.32
CA GLN A 21 4.96 3.90 8.73
C GLN A 21 5.25 2.49 9.26
N GLU A 22 4.48 1.47 8.82
CA GLU A 22 4.72 0.08 9.15
C GLU A 22 6.06 -0.42 8.58
N CYS A 23 6.38 -0.09 7.33
CA CYS A 23 7.63 -0.45 6.68
C CYS A 23 8.86 0.10 7.44
N PHE A 24 8.87 1.40 7.76
CA PHE A 24 9.97 2.00 8.52
C PHE A 24 9.98 1.62 10.01
N GLY A 25 8.82 1.28 10.57
CA GLY A 25 8.69 0.82 11.96
C GLY A 25 9.10 -0.63 12.17
N THR A 26 9.07 -1.45 11.11
CA THR A 26 9.38 -2.88 11.18
C THR A 26 10.88 -3.10 11.34
N LYS A 27 11.33 -3.18 12.59
CA LYS A 27 12.70 -3.56 12.93
C LYS A 27 12.82 -5.08 12.97
N MET A 28 13.93 -5.60 12.42
CA MET A 28 14.27 -7.00 12.60
C MET A 28 14.53 -7.28 14.08
N THR A 29 13.93 -8.33 14.62
CA THR A 29 14.16 -8.74 16.01
C THR A 29 15.50 -9.45 16.11
N LYS A 30 16.28 -9.21 17.17
CA LYS A 30 17.56 -9.88 17.36
C LYS A 30 17.34 -11.40 17.45
N GLY A 31 18.02 -12.16 16.58
CA GLY A 31 17.88 -13.61 16.49
C GLY A 31 16.74 -14.10 15.59
N SER A 32 15.95 -13.21 14.96
CA SER A 32 14.97 -13.62 13.96
C SER A 32 15.62 -13.93 12.61
N SER A 33 14.98 -14.79 11.82
CA SER A 33 15.42 -15.13 10.46
C SER A 33 15.41 -13.91 9.54
N VAL A 34 16.55 -13.66 8.88
CA VAL A 34 16.69 -12.62 7.85
C VAL A 34 15.77 -12.91 6.66
N HIS A 35 15.59 -14.19 6.31
CA HIS A 35 14.75 -14.59 5.19
C HIS A 35 13.28 -14.24 5.44
N GLU A 36 12.76 -14.59 6.61
CA GLU A 36 11.37 -14.28 7.00
C GLU A 36 11.14 -12.77 7.15
N HIS A 37 12.12 -12.05 7.70
CA HIS A 37 12.06 -10.59 7.77
C HIS A 37 12.07 -9.96 6.37
N GLY A 38 12.91 -10.47 5.46
CA GLY A 38 12.96 -10.03 4.07
C GLY A 38 11.64 -10.24 3.33
N ILE A 39 10.99 -11.39 3.49
CA ILE A 39 9.66 -11.66 2.92
C ILE A 39 8.62 -10.65 3.43
N LYS A 40 8.61 -10.37 4.74
CA LYS A 40 7.71 -9.38 5.33
C LYS A 40 7.94 -7.97 4.76
N MET A 41 9.20 -7.56 4.64
CA MET A 41 9.55 -6.26 4.07
C MET A 41 9.16 -6.16 2.59
N LEU A 42 9.42 -7.20 1.79
CA LEU A 42 9.02 -7.25 0.38
C LEU A 42 7.49 -7.13 0.23
N SER A 43 6.72 -7.84 1.05
CA SER A 43 5.25 -7.74 1.02
C SER A 43 4.73 -6.35 1.36
N LEU A 44 5.40 -5.62 2.26
CA LEU A 44 5.05 -4.22 2.57
C LEU A 44 5.38 -3.27 1.41
N VAL A 45 6.47 -3.52 0.68
CA VAL A 45 6.85 -2.73 -0.51
C VAL A 45 5.90 -2.99 -1.68
N GLU A 46 5.54 -4.24 -1.95
CA GLU A 46 4.55 -4.58 -2.98
C GLU A 46 3.20 -3.90 -2.72
N LYS A 47 2.75 -3.90 -1.46
CA LYS A 47 1.53 -3.17 -1.05
C LYS A 47 1.58 -1.66 -1.32
N LEU A 48 2.77 -1.05 -1.35
CA LEU A 48 2.94 0.36 -1.68
C LEU A 48 2.91 0.58 -3.20
N GLU A 49 3.57 -0.29 -3.97
CA GLU A 49 3.53 -0.23 -5.45
C GLU A 49 2.12 -0.43 -6.01
N ASP A 50 1.35 -1.38 -5.46
CA ASP A 50 -0.03 -1.64 -5.87
C ASP A 50 -0.95 -0.42 -5.65
N GLN A 51 -0.62 0.45 -4.69
CA GLN A 51 -1.37 1.68 -4.42
C GLN A 51 -0.98 2.84 -5.35
N ASP A 52 0.19 2.80 -5.97
CA ASP A 52 0.57 3.72 -7.05
C ASP A 52 0.11 3.23 -8.43
N ALA A 53 -0.17 1.93 -8.57
CA ALA A 53 -0.71 1.31 -9.78
C ALA A 53 -2.21 1.57 -10.04
N PHE A 54 -2.92 2.26 -9.14
CA PHE A 54 -4.26 2.79 -9.41
C PHE A 54 -4.19 4.25 -9.86
N PRO A 55 -4.02 4.55 -11.16
CA PRO A 55 -4.50 5.82 -11.66
C PRO A 55 -6.02 5.81 -11.46
N SER A 56 -6.51 6.78 -10.70
CA SER A 56 -7.93 7.09 -10.56
C SER A 56 -8.52 7.42 -11.93
N GLY A 57 -8.82 6.41 -12.75
CA GLY A 57 -9.19 6.65 -14.14
C GLY A 57 -8.94 5.48 -15.10
N LYS A 58 -9.34 4.25 -14.75
CA LYS A 58 -9.68 3.29 -15.80
C LYS A 58 -11.01 2.63 -15.48
N ALA A 59 -12.07 3.19 -16.06
CA ALA A 59 -13.34 2.50 -16.19
C ALA A 59 -13.04 1.15 -16.87
N ARG A 60 -13.39 0.07 -16.19
CA ARG A 60 -13.35 -1.28 -16.75
C ARG A 60 -14.46 -1.33 -17.80
N GLY A 61 -14.13 -0.88 -19.02
CA GLY A 61 -14.94 -1.09 -20.20
C GLY A 61 -14.99 -2.58 -20.47
N SER A 62 -16.18 -3.13 -20.30
CA SER A 62 -16.60 -4.44 -20.77
C SER A 62 -16.22 -4.61 -22.24
N SER A 63 -15.33 -5.56 -22.51
CA SER A 63 -15.10 -6.11 -23.84
C SER A 63 -16.28 -7.02 -24.18
N SER A 64 -17.09 -6.57 -25.14
CA SER A 64 -18.00 -7.40 -25.95
C SER A 64 -17.21 -8.36 -26.84
#